data_AF-A0A239P0Y1-F1
#
_entry.id   AF-A0A239P0Y1-F1
#
_cell.length_a   1.000
_cell.length_b   1.000
_cell.length_c   1.000
_cell.angle_alpha   90.00
_cell.angle_beta   90.00
_cell.angle_gamma   90.00
#
_symmetry.space_group_name_H-M   'P 1'
#
loop_
_entity.id
_entity.type
_entity.pdbx_description
1 polymer ?
#
loop_
_entity_poly.entity_id
_entity_poly.type
_entity_poly.pdbx_seq_one_letter_code
_entity_poly.pdbx_strand_id
1 'polypeptide(L)'
;MDADDLARFGEATRAADERRALEMAELYEAAGLLAEVTRAVATLANHLQAEAAALPGRYILRDDTGDDPGARLAEIRRRMEQMVELLQKAELHARRSHAAIGHLGVEIDPAAES
;
A
#
# COMPACT_ATOMS: atom_id res chain seq x y z
N MET A 1 -7.08 -10.51 0.70
CA MET A 1 -7.93 -9.46 0.13
C MET A 1 -9.02 -9.98 -0.80
N ASP A 2 -10.08 -10.43 -0.17
CA ASP A 2 -11.39 -10.59 -0.79
C ASP A 2 -12.25 -9.30 -0.62
N ALA A 3 -13.54 -9.39 -0.93
CA ALA A 3 -14.47 -8.26 -0.81
C ALA A 3 -14.75 -7.86 0.65
N ASP A 4 -14.68 -8.83 1.57
CA ASP A 4 -14.95 -8.60 2.99
C ASP A 4 -13.76 -7.86 3.61
N ASP A 5 -12.53 -8.24 3.28
CA ASP A 5 -11.31 -7.53 3.67
C ASP A 5 -11.36 -6.06 3.24
N LEU A 6 -11.82 -5.80 2.02
CA LEU A 6 -11.93 -4.44 1.49
C LEU A 6 -13.01 -3.62 2.20
N ALA A 7 -14.15 -4.24 2.53
CA ALA A 7 -15.21 -3.61 3.29
C ALA A 7 -14.73 -3.20 4.69
N ARG A 8 -14.04 -4.10 5.40
CA ARG A 8 -13.47 -3.84 6.72
C ARG A 8 -12.38 -2.77 6.68
N PHE A 9 -11.55 -2.75 5.64
CA PHE A 9 -10.58 -1.66 5.44
C PHE A 9 -11.29 -0.31 5.25
N GLY A 10 -12.41 -0.30 4.52
CA GLY A 10 -13.26 0.87 4.37
C GLY A 10 -13.87 1.36 5.69
N GLU A 11 -14.29 0.44 6.56
CA GLU A 11 -14.81 0.76 7.90
C GLU A 11 -13.71 1.34 8.81
N ALA A 12 -12.51 0.76 8.81
CA ALA A 12 -11.37 1.28 9.55
C ALA A 12 -10.98 2.70 9.07
N THR A 13 -11.04 2.93 7.75
CA THR A 13 -10.77 4.25 7.16
C THR A 13 -11.83 5.26 7.57
N ARG A 14 -13.11 4.88 7.57
CA ARG A 14 -14.22 5.73 8.03
C ARG A 14 -14.07 6.08 9.51
N ALA A 15 -13.75 5.11 10.36
CA ALA A 15 -13.51 5.35 11.78
C ALA A 15 -12.37 6.34 12.01
N ALA A 16 -11.28 6.26 11.22
CA ALA A 16 -10.18 7.21 11.28
C ALA A 16 -10.61 8.64 10.83
N ASP A 17 -11.39 8.76 9.77
CA ASP A 17 -11.93 10.04 9.27
C ASP A 17 -12.86 10.69 10.32
N GLU A 18 -13.71 9.88 10.94
CA GLU A 18 -14.60 10.28 12.04
C GLU A 18 -13.86 10.51 13.37
N ARG A 19 -12.55 10.21 13.43
CA ARG A 19 -11.72 10.24 14.65
C ARG A 19 -12.31 9.40 15.79
N ARG A 20 -13.04 8.34 15.44
CA ARG A 20 -13.58 7.38 16.39
C ARG A 20 -12.41 6.56 16.96
N ALA A 21 -12.44 6.32 18.26
CA ALA A 21 -11.51 5.37 18.88
C ALA A 21 -11.77 3.96 18.35
N LEU A 22 -10.69 3.24 18.03
CA LEU A 22 -10.73 1.84 17.66
C LEU A 22 -10.41 0.99 18.88
N GLU A 23 -11.20 -0.07 19.09
CA GLU A 23 -10.89 -1.08 20.08
C GLU A 23 -9.64 -1.89 19.67
N MET A 24 -9.02 -2.60 20.62
CA MET A 24 -7.78 -3.34 20.37
C MET A 24 -7.89 -4.34 19.21
N ALA A 25 -9.02 -5.06 19.12
CA ALA A 25 -9.29 -5.99 18.03
C ALA A 25 -9.39 -5.27 16.66
N GLU A 26 -10.07 -4.12 16.63
CA GLU A 26 -10.19 -3.30 15.41
C GLU A 26 -8.83 -2.73 14.99
N LEU A 27 -7.98 -2.33 15.95
CA LEU A 27 -6.61 -1.85 15.68
C LEU A 27 -5.73 -2.96 15.09
N TYR A 28 -5.81 -4.16 15.66
CA TYR A 28 -5.06 -5.33 15.18
C TYR A 28 -5.44 -5.69 13.75
N GLU A 29 -6.75 -5.73 13.48
CA GLU A 29 -7.29 -6.01 12.16
C GLU A 29 -6.93 -4.90 11.15
N ALA A 30 -7.13 -3.64 11.51
CA ALA A 30 -6.80 -2.50 10.64
C ALA A 30 -5.31 -2.47 10.25
N ALA A 31 -4.40 -2.80 11.19
CA ALA A 31 -2.97 -2.88 10.90
C ALA A 31 -2.63 -4.03 9.93
N GLY A 32 -3.32 -5.17 10.05
CA GLY A 32 -3.19 -6.29 9.13
C GLY A 32 -3.69 -5.93 7.73
N LEU A 33 -4.88 -5.35 7.63
CA LEU A 33 -5.48 -4.90 6.37
C LEU A 33 -4.62 -3.83 5.70
N LEU A 34 -4.05 -2.89 6.46
CA LEU A 34 -3.12 -1.89 5.92
C LEU A 34 -1.88 -2.54 5.30
N ALA A 35 -1.33 -3.59 5.92
CA ALA A 35 -0.21 -4.35 5.37
C ALA A 35 -0.58 -5.06 4.07
N GLU A 36 -1.78 -5.65 4.00
CA GLU A 36 -2.28 -6.29 2.78
C GLU A 36 -2.50 -5.30 1.64
N VAL A 37 -3.16 -4.17 1.92
CA VAL A 37 -3.42 -3.11 0.93
C VAL A 37 -2.10 -2.56 0.40
N THR A 38 -1.16 -2.20 1.29
CA THR A 38 0.14 -1.65 0.86
C THR A 38 0.93 -2.65 0.03
N ARG A 39 0.89 -3.95 0.36
CA ARG A 39 1.49 -5.02 -0.46
C ARG A 39 0.83 -5.14 -1.84
N ALA A 40 -0.50 -5.08 -1.91
CA ALA A 40 -1.23 -5.17 -3.17
C ALA A 40 -0.91 -3.97 -4.07
N VAL A 41 -0.90 -2.76 -3.51
CA VAL A 41 -0.51 -1.53 -4.23
C VAL A 41 0.95 -1.58 -4.66
N ALA A 42 1.87 -2.10 -3.84
CA ALA A 42 3.27 -2.32 -4.22
C ALA A 42 3.40 -3.29 -5.40
N THR A 43 2.60 -4.36 -5.41
CA THR A 43 2.59 -5.33 -6.51
C THR A 43 2.09 -4.69 -7.81
N LEU A 44 1.00 -3.91 -7.73
CA LEU A 44 0.49 -3.16 -8.88
C LEU A 44 1.52 -2.14 -9.40
N ALA A 45 2.18 -1.40 -8.51
CA ALA A 45 3.22 -0.43 -8.86
C ALA A 45 4.39 -1.11 -9.60
N ASN A 46 4.87 -2.26 -9.13
CA ASN A 46 5.89 -3.05 -9.80
C ASN A 46 5.46 -3.50 -11.19
N HIS A 47 4.21 -3.95 -11.34
CA HIS A 47 3.68 -4.35 -12.64
C HIS A 47 3.62 -3.16 -13.61
N LEU A 48 3.10 -2.02 -13.17
CA LEU A 48 3.06 -0.79 -13.98
C LEU A 48 4.46 -0.30 -14.38
N GLN A 49 5.44 -0.43 -13.49
CA GLN A 49 6.84 -0.13 -13.81
C GLN A 49 7.37 -1.05 -14.91
N ALA A 50 7.10 -2.36 -14.83
CA ALA A 50 7.52 -3.32 -15.85
C ALA A 50 6.89 -3.05 -17.22
N GLU A 51 5.58 -2.74 -17.24
CA GLU A 51 4.87 -2.34 -18.47
C GLU A 51 5.45 -1.06 -19.07
N ALA A 52 5.71 -0.04 -18.25
CA ALA A 52 6.36 1.20 -18.70
C ALA A 52 7.81 0.99 -19.20
N ALA A 53 8.52 0.00 -18.65
CA ALA A 53 9.84 -0.39 -19.15
C ALA A 53 9.77 -1.05 -20.53
N ALA A 54 8.70 -1.81 -20.80
CA ALA A 54 8.47 -2.54 -22.04
C ALA A 54 7.91 -1.69 -23.19
N LEU A 55 7.41 -0.47 -22.91
CA LEU A 55 6.86 0.42 -23.94
C LEU A 55 7.87 0.71 -25.06
N PRO A 56 7.53 0.43 -26.35
CA PRO A 56 8.40 0.74 -27.46
C PRO A 56 8.70 2.22 -27.59
N GLY A 57 9.96 2.56 -27.91
CA GLY A 57 10.39 3.93 -28.19
C GLY A 57 9.65 4.64 -29.34
N ARG A 58 8.79 3.94 -30.10
CA ARG A 58 7.94 4.55 -31.15
C ARG A 58 6.67 5.21 -30.62
N TYR A 59 6.11 4.76 -29.49
CA TYR A 59 4.92 5.41 -28.89
C TYR A 59 5.26 6.76 -28.25
N ILE A 60 6.54 6.98 -28.00
CA ILE A 60 7.14 8.18 -27.45
C ILE A 60 7.06 9.33 -28.47
N LEU A 61 7.05 9.08 -29.79
CA LEU A 61 7.26 10.09 -30.84
C LEU A 61 6.15 11.14 -31.06
N ARG A 62 5.10 11.20 -30.24
CA ARG A 62 4.00 12.16 -30.43
C ARG A 62 3.68 12.89 -29.14
N ASP A 63 4.59 13.78 -28.76
CA ASP A 63 4.30 14.82 -27.79
C ASP A 63 4.02 16.14 -28.54
N ASP A 64 2.77 16.59 -28.49
CA ASP A 64 2.32 17.84 -29.12
C ASP A 64 2.82 19.08 -28.34
N THR A 65 3.48 18.90 -27.18
CA THR A 65 4.03 19.97 -26.34
C THR A 65 5.49 20.32 -26.64
N GLY A 66 6.18 19.55 -27.48
CA GLY A 66 7.58 19.80 -27.87
C GLY A 66 8.63 19.35 -26.85
N ASP A 67 8.23 18.69 -25.75
CA ASP A 67 9.15 18.05 -24.80
C ASP A 67 9.75 16.76 -25.39
N ASP A 68 10.99 16.45 -25.00
CA ASP A 68 11.63 15.16 -25.33
C ASP A 68 10.86 14.03 -24.66
N PRO A 69 10.12 13.21 -25.42
CA PRO A 69 9.26 12.22 -24.79
C PRO A 69 10.07 11.05 -24.22
N GLY A 70 11.35 10.89 -24.63
CA GLY A 70 12.30 10.00 -23.95
C GLY A 70 12.59 10.44 -22.52
N ALA A 71 12.74 11.76 -22.29
CA ALA A 71 12.88 12.33 -20.95
C ALA A 71 11.61 12.14 -20.11
N ARG A 72 10.42 12.26 -20.71
CA ARG A 72 9.15 12.03 -20.01
C ARG A 72 8.97 10.57 -19.59
N LEU A 73 9.36 9.61 -20.43
CA LEU A 73 9.37 8.20 -20.07
C LEU A 73 10.37 7.90 -18.94
N ALA A 74 11.57 8.48 -18.99
CA ALA A 74 12.56 8.34 -17.93
C ALA A 74 12.05 8.89 -16.58
N GLU A 75 11.34 10.03 -16.59
CA GLU A 75 10.72 10.59 -15.40
C GLU A 75 9.61 9.70 -14.84
N ILE A 76 8.75 9.14 -15.68
CA ILE A 76 7.71 8.19 -15.25
C ILE A 76 8.35 6.96 -14.60
N ARG A 77 9.40 6.39 -15.20
CA ARG A 77 10.11 5.24 -14.64
C ARG A 77 10.70 5.57 -13.26
N ARG A 78 11.36 6.71 -13.12
CA ARG A 78 11.93 7.18 -11.85
C ARG A 78 10.85 7.35 -10.78
N ARG A 79 9.69 7.92 -11.13
CA ARG A 79 8.56 8.07 -10.19
C ARG A 79 7.98 6.73 -9.76
N MET A 80 7.86 5.78 -10.70
CA MET A 80 7.38 4.44 -10.41
C MET A 80 8.34 3.69 -9.46
N GLU A 81 9.65 3.78 -9.70
CA GLU A 81 10.67 3.21 -8.81
C GLU A 81 10.56 3.76 -7.39
N GLN A 82 10.44 5.09 -7.24
CA GLN A 82 10.26 5.73 -5.93
C GLN A 82 8.96 5.29 -5.25
N MET A 83 7.87 5.16 -6.01
CA MET A 83 6.59 4.71 -5.49
C MET A 83 6.67 3.27 -4.96
N VAL A 84 7.31 2.37 -5.70
CA VAL A 84 7.55 0.97 -5.25
C VAL A 84 8.34 0.96 -3.95
N GLU A 85 9.43 1.73 -3.85
CA GLU A 85 10.26 1.78 -2.65
C GLU A 85 9.47 2.27 -1.43
N LEU A 86 8.67 3.33 -1.59
CA LEU A 86 7.85 3.89 -0.52
C LEU A 86 6.76 2.91 -0.07
N LEU A 87 6.11 2.21 -1.01
CA LEU A 87 5.09 1.22 -0.69
C LEU A 87 5.66 0.00 0.03
N GLN A 88 6.85 -0.48 -0.36
CA GLN A 88 7.53 -1.57 0.34
C GLN A 88 7.92 -1.17 1.77
N LYS A 89 8.37 0.08 1.98
CA LYS A 89 8.62 0.61 3.31
C LYS A 89 7.33 0.68 4.13
N ALA A 90 6.25 1.20 3.55
CA ALA A 90 4.95 1.29 4.21
C ALA A 90 4.42 -0.10 4.63
N GLU A 91 4.54 -1.09 3.74
CA GLU A 91 4.17 -2.48 4.02
C GLU A 91 4.96 -3.06 5.20
N LEU A 92 6.28 -2.86 5.22
CA LEU A 92 7.13 -3.31 6.33
C LEU A 92 6.71 -2.68 7.65
N HIS A 93 6.40 -1.39 7.64
CA HIS A 93 5.92 -0.69 8.84
C HIS A 93 4.53 -1.17 9.27
N ALA A 94 3.62 -1.41 8.35
CA ALA A 94 2.29 -1.94 8.67
C ALA A 94 2.38 -3.34 9.29
N ARG A 95 3.20 -4.24 8.74
CA ARG A 95 3.51 -5.56 9.35
C ARG A 95 4.14 -5.40 10.74
N ARG A 96 5.08 -4.45 10.85
CA ARG A 96 5.65 -3.87 12.09
C ARG A 96 4.58 -3.69 13.17
N SER A 97 3.64 -2.81 12.86
CA SER A 97 2.58 -2.38 13.75
C SER A 97 1.62 -3.51 14.08
N HIS A 98 1.21 -4.31 13.10
CA HIS A 98 0.32 -5.46 13.33
C HIS A 98 0.92 -6.45 14.35
N ALA A 99 2.20 -6.80 14.21
CA ALA A 99 2.89 -7.66 15.16
C ALA A 99 2.96 -7.03 16.56
N ALA A 100 3.31 -5.75 16.65
CA ALA A 100 3.39 -5.03 17.93
C ALA A 100 2.03 -4.94 18.63
N ILE A 101 0.96 -4.66 17.89
CA ILE A 101 -0.41 -4.63 18.44
C ILE A 101 -0.84 -6.02 18.91
N GLY A 102 -0.50 -7.07 18.15
CA GLY A 102 -0.73 -8.45 18.56
C GLY A 102 -0.08 -8.78 19.92
N HIS A 103 1.17 -8.35 20.12
CA HIS A 103 1.84 -8.52 21.42
C HIS A 103 1.16 -7.77 22.56
N LEU A 104 0.68 -6.54 22.33
CA LEU A 104 -0.07 -5.78 23.33
C LEU A 104 -1.38 -6.47 23.73
N GLY A 105 -2.08 -7.09 22.78
CA GLY A 105 -3.30 -7.86 23.08
C GLY A 105 -3.05 -9.03 24.03
N VAL A 106 -1.94 -9.77 23.83
CA VAL A 106 -1.55 -10.91 24.68
C VAL A 106 -1.08 -10.47 26.07
N GLU A 107 -0.35 -9.36 26.17
CA GLU A 107 0.15 -8.84 27.45
C GLU A 107 -0.96 -8.24 28.33
N ILE A 108 -2.02 -7.67 27.72
CA ILE A 108 -3.13 -7.02 28.44
C ILE A 108 -4.24 -8.02 28.81
N ASP A 109 -4.41 -9.11 28.05
CA ASP A 109 -5.35 -10.19 28.36
C ASP A 109 -4.72 -11.59 28.16
N PRO A 110 -4.05 -12.14 29.19
CA PRO A 110 -3.40 -13.45 29.09
C PRO A 110 -4.40 -14.63 28.99
N ALA A 111 -5.71 -14.39 29.11
CA ALA A 111 -6.74 -15.42 28.96
C ALA A 111 -7.23 -15.61 27.50
N ALA A 112 -6.77 -14.77 26.56
CA ALA A 112 -7.14 -14.86 25.15
C ALA A 112 -6.54 -16.08 24.41
N GLU A 113 -5.60 -16.80 25.03
CA GLU A 113 -5.15 -18.14 24.59
C GLU A 113 -5.97 -19.23 25.31
N SER A 114 -7.25 -19.41 24.95
CA SER A 114 -8.08 -20.55 25.38
C SER A 114 -8.83 -21.19 24.21
#